data_AF-A0A8T4NW48-F1
#
_entry.id   AF-A0A8T4NW48-F1
#
_cell.length_a   1.000
_cell.length_b   1.000
_cell.length_c   1.000
_cell.angle_alpha   90.00
_cell.angle_beta   90.00
_cell.angle_gamma   90.00
#
_symmetry.space_group_name_H-M   'P 1'
#
loop_
_entity.id
_entity.type
_entity.pdbx_description
1 polymer ?
#
loop_
_entity_poly.entity_id
_entity_poly.type
_entity_poly.pdbx_seq_one_letter_code
_entity_poly.pdbx_strand_id
1 'polypeptide(L)'
;MKEIKFEKIMFLETNSDSYAYFKNMYSTLSRFCKKMIYFNRRDYYFKYGKKKMNEMLLNVIKKEKPEYIFTWLTWDEFYPETLLKIKEISPNTKTVAIFGDDVHQFEDFSRYYSLLFDYSFTTLKSFFPKYQQDGVNNIFFTSLTDNQNFHPMKVEKIYDVTFIGTQKEDKSGRYELIKYLKENGVKLKLFGFGWENYPEFKEIYSGALDSDEMVKVINQSKINLCFSKNNFGNEQMKAKIFEVGACKSFTLCEYAKDYEDYFVEDQDITFFRDKKEMLKKINYFLLNEKEREDFSQKAFKKITSEFGLYNELKRFFEKTMKNSDHRQLPKTEGKVFLINEKIIKKKISEIKKSIEDFQYISFSKGNSQHLSFKNFFQIYSLNKTGKDISCCNYYLSTSTLGDYLLFFTRDGLNLLDKDHFNSFLDITQLLVTKKYFLENLIKFKQIYSGKTINFVDKNTTAFIAIPLVRLKNRNLKQDFSIIKKCFGFKYIYSLYSEFYQKRLSIFPFALLVKGIEQKFIIKSIIEYLQDKNIFQKFKKLN
;
A
#
# COMPACT_ATOMS: atom_id res chain seq x y z
N MET A 1 15.51 -4.17 -34.41
CA MET A 1 15.86 -4.08 -32.97
C MET A 1 15.88 -5.48 -32.40
N LYS A 2 16.92 -5.88 -31.65
CA LYS A 2 16.93 -7.17 -30.96
C LYS A 2 15.79 -7.20 -29.93
N GLU A 3 15.03 -8.28 -29.90
CA GLU A 3 14.00 -8.51 -28.89
C GLU A 3 14.65 -8.61 -27.51
N ILE A 4 14.12 -7.88 -26.52
CA ILE A 4 14.63 -7.93 -25.15
C ILE A 4 14.16 -9.24 -24.52
N LYS A 5 15.10 -10.13 -24.24
CA LYS A 5 14.82 -11.43 -23.61
C LYS A 5 15.85 -11.71 -22.51
N PHE A 6 15.39 -11.65 -21.27
CA PHE A 6 16.15 -12.04 -20.08
C PHE A 6 16.11 -13.55 -19.88
N GLU A 7 17.10 -14.12 -19.19
CA GLU A 7 17.06 -15.54 -18.82
C GLU A 7 15.97 -15.77 -17.76
N LYS A 8 15.98 -14.95 -16.71
CA LYS A 8 15.13 -15.11 -15.54
C LYS A 8 14.65 -13.77 -14.99
N ILE A 9 13.34 -13.61 -14.90
CA ILE A 9 12.71 -12.57 -14.10
C ILE A 9 11.99 -13.23 -12.92
N MET A 10 12.13 -12.65 -11.73
CA MET A 10 11.39 -13.07 -10.56
C MET A 10 10.26 -12.07 -10.24
N PHE A 11 9.10 -12.60 -9.88
CA PHE A 11 7.96 -11.83 -9.41
C PHE A 11 7.54 -12.34 -8.03
N LEU A 12 7.52 -11.43 -7.05
CA LEU A 12 7.28 -11.78 -5.64
C LEU A 12 5.79 -11.82 -5.24
N GLU A 13 4.88 -11.88 -6.22
CA GLU A 13 3.43 -11.81 -6.04
C GLU A 13 2.74 -13.15 -6.23
N THR A 14 1.41 -13.15 -6.37
CA THR A 14 0.64 -14.33 -6.81
C THR A 14 0.50 -14.39 -8.35
N ASN A 15 0.50 -15.59 -8.93
CA ASN A 15 0.12 -15.80 -10.34
C ASN A 15 -1.40 -16.01 -10.43
N SER A 16 -2.16 -15.37 -9.52
CA SER A 16 -3.58 -15.61 -9.42
C SER A 16 -4.33 -14.68 -10.37
N ASP A 17 -5.28 -15.25 -11.09
CA ASP A 17 -6.28 -14.51 -11.88
C ASP A 17 -7.19 -13.62 -11.03
N SER A 18 -7.13 -13.75 -9.69
CA SER A 18 -8.00 -13.00 -8.77
C SER A 18 -7.70 -11.51 -8.67
N TYR A 19 -6.54 -11.04 -9.13
CA TYR A 19 -6.19 -9.62 -9.16
C TYR A 19 -5.63 -9.24 -10.53
N ALA A 20 -6.40 -8.46 -11.30
CA ALA A 20 -6.05 -8.03 -12.65
C ALA A 20 -4.64 -7.40 -12.75
N TYR A 21 -4.21 -6.62 -11.75
CA TYR A 21 -2.87 -6.01 -11.74
C TYR A 21 -1.73 -7.04 -11.69
N PHE A 22 -1.87 -8.11 -10.90
CA PHE A 22 -0.86 -9.16 -10.83
C PHE A 22 -0.86 -10.00 -12.10
N LYS A 23 -2.05 -10.31 -12.64
CA LYS A 23 -2.19 -10.97 -13.96
C LYS A 23 -1.49 -10.15 -15.03
N ASN A 24 -1.77 -8.84 -15.13
CA ASN A 24 -1.19 -7.92 -16.12
C ASN A 24 0.34 -7.81 -16.02
N MET A 25 0.87 -7.61 -14.80
CA MET A 25 2.32 -7.56 -14.59
C MET A 25 2.98 -8.88 -14.94
N TYR A 26 2.41 -10.00 -14.51
CA TYR A 26 2.94 -11.33 -14.78
C TYR A 26 2.93 -11.67 -16.27
N SER A 27 1.78 -11.52 -16.95
CA SER A 27 1.63 -11.79 -18.39
C SER A 27 2.54 -10.90 -19.24
N THR A 28 2.80 -9.68 -18.78
CA THR A 28 3.73 -8.79 -19.48
C THR A 28 5.18 -9.19 -19.24
N LEU A 29 5.60 -9.41 -17.99
CA LEU A 29 6.98 -9.78 -17.67
C LEU A 29 7.39 -11.12 -18.29
N SER A 30 6.48 -12.09 -18.40
CA SER A 30 6.74 -13.39 -19.01
C SER A 30 7.16 -13.28 -20.48
N ARG A 31 6.68 -12.25 -21.19
CA ARG A 31 7.08 -11.97 -22.58
C ARG A 31 8.53 -11.49 -22.67
N PHE A 32 9.08 -10.88 -21.61
CA PHE A 32 10.46 -10.38 -21.57
C PHE A 32 11.48 -11.39 -21.04
N CYS A 33 11.10 -12.61 -20.66
CA CYS A 33 12.07 -13.59 -20.15
C CYS A 33 11.83 -15.02 -20.65
N LYS A 34 12.85 -15.88 -20.53
CA LYS A 34 12.74 -17.32 -20.83
C LYS A 34 12.10 -18.08 -19.67
N LYS A 35 12.40 -17.69 -18.43
CA LYS A 35 11.85 -18.30 -17.21
C LYS A 35 11.34 -17.24 -16.25
N MET A 36 10.02 -17.24 -16.00
CA MET A 36 9.46 -16.54 -14.85
C MET A 36 9.67 -17.36 -13.58
N ILE A 37 10.13 -16.69 -12.53
CA ILE A 37 10.32 -17.26 -11.20
C ILE A 37 9.33 -16.62 -10.27
N TYR A 38 8.61 -17.48 -9.56
CA TYR A 38 7.50 -17.07 -8.74
C TYR A 38 7.81 -17.29 -7.28
N PHE A 39 7.56 -16.28 -6.46
CA PHE A 39 7.63 -16.40 -5.02
C PHE A 39 6.38 -15.78 -4.39
N ASN A 40 5.37 -16.61 -4.07
CA ASN A 40 4.15 -16.16 -3.41
C ASN A 40 4.44 -15.71 -1.98
N ARG A 41 4.95 -14.50 -1.78
CA ARG A 41 5.37 -14.05 -0.45
C ARG A 41 4.24 -14.10 0.56
N ARG A 42 2.99 -13.87 0.13
CA ARG A 42 1.81 -13.89 0.99
C ARG A 42 1.53 -15.32 1.48
N ASP A 43 1.48 -16.29 0.57
CA ASP A 43 1.32 -17.70 0.93
C ASP A 43 2.48 -18.21 1.81
N TYR A 44 3.72 -17.86 1.46
CA TYR A 44 4.88 -18.23 2.28
C TYR A 44 4.85 -17.58 3.67
N TYR A 45 4.39 -16.33 3.77
CA TYR A 45 4.15 -15.70 5.08
C TYR A 45 3.10 -16.52 5.83
N PHE A 46 1.95 -16.83 5.23
CA PHE A 46 0.90 -17.59 5.90
C PHE A 46 1.36 -18.97 6.35
N LYS A 47 2.10 -19.69 5.51
CA LYS A 47 2.56 -21.06 5.80
C LYS A 47 3.72 -21.11 6.76
N TYR A 48 4.64 -20.15 6.71
CA TYR A 48 5.93 -20.23 7.40
C TYR A 48 6.26 -19.07 8.34
N GLY A 49 5.46 -17.99 8.32
CA GLY A 49 5.70 -16.74 9.04
C GLY A 49 6.71 -15.81 8.35
N LYS A 50 6.67 -14.53 8.72
CA LYS A 50 7.47 -13.45 8.10
C LYS A 50 8.97 -13.76 8.04
N LYS A 51 9.56 -14.14 9.18
CA LYS A 51 11.00 -14.41 9.30
C LYS A 51 11.43 -15.51 8.33
N LYS A 52 10.74 -16.66 8.36
CA LYS A 52 11.09 -17.79 7.50
C LYS A 52 10.85 -17.49 6.03
N MET A 53 9.77 -16.79 5.70
CA MET A 53 9.50 -16.32 4.34
C MET A 53 10.65 -15.46 3.79
N ASN A 54 11.16 -14.50 4.58
CA ASN A 54 12.30 -13.67 4.17
C ASN A 54 13.60 -14.49 3.97
N GLU A 55 13.88 -15.46 4.85
CA GLU A 55 15.02 -16.39 4.68
C GLU A 55 14.89 -17.24 3.40
N MET A 56 13.69 -17.78 3.15
CA MET A 56 13.40 -18.58 1.96
C MET A 56 13.53 -17.77 0.68
N LEU A 57 13.08 -16.52 0.68
CA LEU A 57 13.26 -15.60 -0.45
C LEU A 57 14.74 -15.45 -0.81
N LEU A 58 15.60 -15.15 0.17
CA LEU A 58 17.04 -15.01 -0.06
C LEU A 58 17.66 -16.28 -0.61
N ASN A 59 17.24 -17.46 -0.12
CA ASN A 59 17.72 -18.74 -0.64
C ASN A 59 17.33 -18.96 -2.12
N VAL A 60 16.08 -18.64 -2.49
CA VAL A 60 15.62 -18.74 -3.88
C VAL A 60 16.38 -17.77 -4.77
N ILE A 61 16.57 -16.52 -4.35
CA ILE A 61 17.33 -15.51 -5.11
C ILE A 61 18.78 -15.98 -5.32
N LYS A 62 19.45 -16.47 -4.27
CA LYS A 62 20.83 -16.98 -4.35
C LYS A 62 20.97 -18.15 -5.33
N LYS A 63 19.97 -19.03 -5.37
CA LYS A 63 19.93 -20.19 -6.28
C LYS A 63 19.64 -19.77 -7.71
N GLU A 64 18.62 -18.94 -7.90
CA GLU A 64 18.07 -18.67 -9.22
C GLU A 64 18.78 -17.52 -9.95
N LYS A 65 19.31 -16.54 -9.21
CA LYS A 65 20.01 -15.35 -9.70
C LYS A 65 19.25 -14.63 -10.83
N PRO A 66 18.00 -14.18 -10.59
CA PRO A 66 17.21 -13.50 -11.62
C PRO A 66 17.85 -12.16 -12.01
N GLU A 67 17.73 -11.73 -13.26
CA GLU A 67 18.22 -10.40 -13.68
C GLU A 67 17.38 -9.27 -13.05
N TYR A 68 16.07 -9.49 -12.89
CA TYR A 68 15.16 -8.56 -12.23
C TYR A 68 14.26 -9.25 -11.22
N ILE A 69 13.97 -8.56 -10.11
CA ILE A 69 12.93 -8.91 -9.15
C ILE A 69 11.90 -7.79 -9.15
N PHE A 70 10.64 -8.12 -9.42
CA PHE A 70 9.50 -7.21 -9.30
C PHE A 70 8.65 -7.57 -8.08
N THR A 71 8.22 -6.55 -7.35
CA THR A 71 7.28 -6.70 -6.23
C THR A 71 6.35 -5.50 -6.14
N TRP A 72 5.09 -5.75 -5.79
CA TRP A 72 4.21 -4.70 -5.32
C TRP A 72 4.34 -4.59 -3.80
N LEU A 73 4.44 -3.37 -3.27
CA LEU A 73 4.55 -3.15 -1.83
C LEU A 73 3.35 -2.37 -1.30
N THR A 74 2.70 -2.94 -0.29
CA THR A 74 1.57 -2.30 0.39
C THR A 74 1.64 -2.43 1.92
N TRP A 75 2.51 -3.31 2.45
CA TRP A 75 2.57 -3.65 3.88
C TRP A 75 4.01 -3.98 4.34
N ASP A 76 4.19 -4.21 5.65
CA ASP A 76 5.46 -4.59 6.28
C ASP A 76 5.87 -6.07 6.02
N GLU A 77 5.89 -6.51 4.77
CA GLU A 77 6.13 -7.92 4.43
C GLU A 77 7.62 -8.29 4.47
N PHE A 78 8.49 -7.35 4.06
CA PHE A 78 9.93 -7.54 4.01
C PHE A 78 10.65 -6.74 5.09
N TYR A 79 11.72 -7.32 5.65
CA TYR A 79 12.64 -6.55 6.47
C TYR A 79 13.56 -5.70 5.58
N PRO A 80 13.89 -4.45 5.95
CA PRO A 80 14.87 -3.64 5.22
C PRO A 80 16.20 -4.38 5.00
N GLU A 81 16.66 -5.12 6.00
CA GLU A 81 17.86 -5.97 5.94
C GLU A 81 17.76 -7.01 4.83
N THR A 82 16.60 -7.68 4.69
CA THR A 82 16.38 -8.67 3.63
C THR A 82 16.57 -8.03 2.26
N LEU A 83 15.96 -6.86 2.04
CA LEU A 83 16.01 -6.18 0.75
C LEU A 83 17.42 -5.73 0.39
N LEU A 84 18.19 -5.23 1.35
CA LEU A 84 19.59 -4.85 1.14
C LEU A 84 20.48 -6.08 0.92
N LYS A 85 20.21 -7.19 1.61
CA LYS A 85 20.97 -8.44 1.48
C LYS A 85 20.88 -9.04 0.07
N ILE A 86 19.83 -8.76 -0.69
CA ILE A 86 19.68 -9.20 -2.09
C ILE A 86 20.89 -8.77 -2.92
N LYS A 87 21.34 -7.51 -2.76
CA LYS A 87 22.47 -6.92 -3.50
C LYS A 87 23.78 -7.62 -3.17
N GLU A 88 23.95 -8.08 -1.93
CA GLU A 88 25.14 -8.80 -1.50
C GLU A 88 25.18 -10.24 -2.04
N ILE A 89 24.05 -10.94 -2.05
CA ILE A 89 24.00 -12.36 -2.45
C ILE A 89 23.80 -12.57 -3.96
N SER A 90 23.30 -11.56 -4.65
CA SER A 90 23.07 -11.57 -6.10
C SER A 90 23.35 -10.18 -6.70
N PRO A 91 24.63 -9.77 -6.84
CA PRO A 91 25.04 -8.41 -7.22
C PRO A 91 24.66 -7.94 -8.62
N ASN A 92 24.09 -8.81 -9.45
CA ASN A 92 23.59 -8.45 -10.78
C ASN A 92 22.05 -8.37 -10.83
N THR A 93 21.38 -8.72 -9.73
CA THR A 93 19.92 -8.76 -9.64
C THR A 93 19.36 -7.39 -9.30
N LYS A 94 18.63 -6.79 -10.25
CA LYS A 94 17.99 -5.48 -10.06
C LYS A 94 16.66 -5.62 -9.35
N THR A 95 16.45 -4.82 -8.31
CA THR A 95 15.19 -4.84 -7.56
C THR A 95 14.27 -3.71 -8.00
N VAL A 96 12.99 -4.05 -8.21
CA VAL A 96 11.94 -3.13 -8.67
C VAL A 96 10.74 -3.21 -7.73
N ALA A 97 10.38 -2.07 -7.14
CA ALA A 97 9.16 -1.94 -6.34
C ALA A 97 8.07 -1.16 -7.10
N ILE A 98 6.82 -1.61 -6.97
CA ILE A 98 5.64 -0.93 -7.51
C ILE A 98 4.82 -0.35 -6.35
N PHE A 99 4.57 0.95 -6.40
CA PHE A 99 3.79 1.72 -5.42
C PHE A 99 2.52 2.26 -6.09
N GLY A 100 1.37 1.62 -5.82
CA GLY A 100 0.10 2.00 -6.45
C GLY A 100 -0.77 3.00 -5.67
N ASP A 101 -0.44 3.26 -4.40
CA ASP A 101 -1.27 4.01 -3.45
C ASP A 101 -0.57 5.26 -2.88
N ASP A 102 0.31 5.87 -3.68
CA ASP A 102 1.15 7.00 -3.25
C ASP A 102 0.36 8.20 -2.69
N VAL A 103 -0.87 8.44 -3.16
CA VAL A 103 -1.77 9.48 -2.59
C VAL A 103 -1.95 9.37 -1.08
N HIS A 104 -1.93 8.15 -0.54
CA HIS A 104 -2.08 7.93 0.90
C HIS A 104 -0.79 7.48 1.58
N GLN A 105 0.02 6.69 0.88
CA GLN A 105 1.13 5.95 1.46
C GLN A 105 2.49 6.58 1.17
N PHE A 106 2.59 7.60 0.33
CA PHE A 106 3.90 8.17 -0.02
C PHE A 106 4.63 8.73 1.21
N GLU A 107 3.95 9.56 2.01
CA GLU A 107 4.59 10.33 3.09
C GLU A 107 5.14 9.45 4.23
N ASP A 108 4.53 8.29 4.49
CA ASP A 108 4.89 7.40 5.60
C ASP A 108 5.40 6.01 5.19
N PHE A 109 5.23 5.59 3.93
CA PHE A 109 5.61 4.26 3.46
C PHE A 109 6.47 4.27 2.18
N SER A 110 5.94 4.70 1.04
CA SER A 110 6.62 4.56 -0.26
C SER A 110 7.94 5.33 -0.31
N ARG A 111 7.98 6.53 0.29
CA ARG A 111 9.20 7.35 0.46
C ARG A 111 10.37 6.57 1.07
N TYR A 112 10.09 5.68 2.02
CA TYR A 112 11.13 4.95 2.76
C TYR A 112 11.50 3.65 2.06
N TYR A 113 10.49 2.87 1.64
CA TYR A 113 10.76 1.59 0.96
C TYR A 113 11.43 1.79 -0.39
N SER A 114 11.11 2.86 -1.14
CA SER A 114 11.76 3.14 -2.42
C SER A 114 13.28 3.31 -2.33
N LEU A 115 13.80 3.72 -1.16
CA LEU A 115 15.25 3.81 -0.91
C LEU A 115 15.95 2.44 -0.94
N LEU A 116 15.20 1.36 -0.70
CA LEU A 116 15.72 0.00 -0.60
C LEU A 116 15.73 -0.74 -1.97
N PHE A 117 15.16 -0.14 -3.01
CA PHE A 117 15.07 -0.72 -4.35
C PHE A 117 15.90 0.05 -5.37
N ASP A 118 16.40 -0.63 -6.40
CA ASP A 118 17.16 0.02 -7.47
C ASP A 118 16.27 0.91 -8.33
N TYR A 119 15.05 0.43 -8.60
CA TYR A 119 14.03 1.10 -9.39
C TYR A 119 12.69 1.09 -8.66
N SER A 120 11.90 2.14 -8.91
CA SER A 120 10.53 2.25 -8.40
C SER A 120 9.58 2.54 -9.55
N PHE A 121 8.37 2.02 -9.44
CA PHE A 121 7.25 2.32 -10.31
C PHE A 121 6.15 2.97 -9.48
N THR A 122 5.53 4.01 -10.03
CA THR A 122 4.33 4.64 -9.48
C THR A 122 3.26 4.73 -10.57
N THR A 123 2.00 4.78 -10.14
CA THR A 123 0.85 4.99 -11.01
C THR A 123 0.57 6.48 -11.25
N LEU A 124 1.36 7.39 -10.65
CA LEU A 124 1.11 8.84 -10.68
C LEU A 124 2.40 9.62 -10.95
N LYS A 125 2.53 10.18 -12.16
CA LYS A 125 3.65 11.05 -12.55
C LYS A 125 3.78 12.29 -11.66
N SER A 126 2.67 12.79 -11.10
CA SER A 126 2.67 13.88 -10.11
C SER A 126 3.53 13.61 -8.87
N PHE A 127 3.89 12.34 -8.59
CA PHE A 127 4.80 11.97 -7.51
C PHE A 127 6.29 11.92 -7.91
N PHE A 128 6.63 11.99 -9.20
CA PHE A 128 8.04 11.96 -9.64
C PHE A 128 8.90 13.03 -8.96
N PRO A 129 8.47 14.31 -8.87
CA PRO A 129 9.26 15.33 -8.18
C PRO A 129 9.48 14.99 -6.69
N LYS A 130 8.49 14.38 -6.02
CA LYS A 130 8.63 13.99 -4.61
C LYS A 130 9.66 12.88 -4.42
N TYR A 131 9.65 11.85 -5.27
CA TYR A 131 10.69 10.82 -5.29
C TYR A 131 12.07 11.41 -5.60
N GLN A 132 12.17 12.31 -6.58
CA GLN A 132 13.43 12.95 -6.96
C GLN A 132 14.01 13.83 -5.85
N GLN A 133 13.17 14.58 -5.11
CA GLN A 133 13.57 15.32 -3.90
C GLN A 133 14.16 14.39 -2.82
N ASP A 134 13.73 13.13 -2.81
CA ASP A 134 14.22 12.07 -1.94
C ASP A 134 15.48 11.36 -2.48
N GLY A 135 16.02 11.80 -3.63
CA GLY A 135 17.15 11.18 -4.31
C GLY A 135 16.77 9.92 -5.10
N VAL A 136 15.48 9.64 -5.24
CA VAL A 136 14.95 8.51 -6.01
C VAL A 136 14.68 8.94 -7.45
N ASN A 137 15.76 9.05 -8.24
CA ASN A 137 15.69 9.45 -9.66
C ASN A 137 15.26 8.32 -10.60
N ASN A 138 15.37 7.07 -10.13
CA ASN A 138 15.06 5.86 -10.90
C ASN A 138 13.57 5.47 -10.76
N ILE A 139 12.68 6.45 -10.94
CA ILE A 139 11.23 6.33 -10.82
C ILE A 139 10.60 6.25 -12.22
N PHE A 140 9.65 5.33 -12.39
CA PHE A 140 8.98 5.05 -13.66
C PHE A 140 7.46 5.07 -13.47
N PHE A 141 6.74 5.36 -14.56
CA PHE A 141 5.29 5.28 -14.60
C PHE A 141 4.86 3.88 -15.03
N THR A 142 3.75 3.39 -14.48
CA THR A 142 3.04 2.22 -15.00
C THR A 142 1.53 2.46 -14.97
N SER A 143 0.86 2.21 -16.09
CA SER A 143 -0.61 2.13 -16.15
C SER A 143 -1.14 0.86 -15.50
N LEU A 144 -0.29 -0.19 -15.48
CA LEU A 144 -0.61 -1.55 -15.09
C LEU A 144 -1.63 -2.23 -16.03
N THR A 145 -1.83 -1.70 -17.23
CA THR A 145 -2.78 -2.23 -18.21
C THR A 145 -2.05 -3.04 -19.28
N ASP A 146 -2.28 -4.35 -19.30
CA ASP A 146 -1.80 -5.21 -20.37
C ASP A 146 -2.84 -5.32 -21.49
N ASN A 147 -2.48 -4.86 -22.69
CA ASN A 147 -3.34 -4.87 -23.87
C ASN A 147 -3.63 -6.27 -24.43
N GLN A 148 -2.98 -7.33 -23.93
CA GLN A 148 -3.40 -8.71 -24.20
C GLN A 148 -4.55 -9.16 -23.30
N ASN A 149 -4.63 -8.65 -22.08
CA ASN A 149 -5.70 -8.97 -21.15
C ASN A 149 -6.90 -8.02 -21.35
N PHE A 150 -6.64 -6.76 -21.68
CA PHE A 150 -7.66 -5.76 -22.03
C PHE A 150 -7.58 -5.47 -23.52
N HIS A 151 -8.57 -5.94 -24.27
CA HIS A 151 -8.57 -5.79 -25.72
C HIS A 151 -10.00 -5.63 -26.26
N PRO A 152 -10.16 -5.07 -27.46
CA PRO A 152 -11.45 -4.99 -28.12
C PRO A 152 -12.01 -6.39 -28.36
N MET A 153 -13.31 -6.57 -28.14
CA MET A 153 -14.06 -7.78 -28.44
C MET A 153 -15.20 -7.48 -29.41
N LYS A 154 -15.46 -8.39 -30.35
CA LYS A 154 -16.64 -8.30 -31.24
C LYS A 154 -17.86 -8.85 -30.50
N VAL A 155 -18.47 -8.02 -29.65
CA VAL A 155 -19.67 -8.35 -28.86
C VAL A 155 -20.71 -7.25 -28.98
N GLU A 156 -21.98 -7.60 -28.83
CA GLU A 156 -23.08 -6.63 -28.80
C GLU A 156 -23.05 -5.79 -27.53
N LYS A 157 -23.28 -4.47 -27.66
CA LYS A 157 -23.40 -3.55 -26.52
C LYS A 157 -24.79 -3.68 -25.88
N ILE A 158 -24.92 -4.57 -24.90
CA ILE A 158 -26.19 -4.86 -24.19
C ILE A 158 -26.44 -3.98 -22.96
N TYR A 159 -25.43 -3.26 -22.46
CA TYR A 159 -25.57 -2.37 -21.31
C TYR A 159 -25.51 -0.90 -21.73
N ASP A 160 -26.47 -0.10 -21.27
CA ASP A 160 -26.45 1.35 -21.50
C ASP A 160 -25.35 2.02 -20.68
N VAL A 161 -25.36 1.79 -19.35
CA VAL A 161 -24.35 2.34 -18.43
C VAL A 161 -23.92 1.26 -17.46
N THR A 162 -22.61 1.13 -17.24
CA THR A 162 -22.07 0.22 -16.21
C THR A 162 -21.12 0.95 -15.28
N PHE A 163 -21.09 0.48 -14.03
CA PHE A 163 -20.01 0.79 -13.09
C PHE A 163 -19.42 -0.51 -12.56
N ILE A 164 -18.11 -0.68 -12.71
CA ILE A 164 -17.35 -1.83 -12.22
C ILE A 164 -16.40 -1.35 -11.12
N GLY A 165 -16.77 -1.57 -9.86
CA GLY A 165 -15.98 -1.13 -8.72
C GLY A 165 -16.59 -1.52 -7.38
N THR A 166 -15.77 -1.46 -6.32
CA THR A 166 -16.18 -1.85 -4.97
C THR A 166 -16.89 -0.70 -4.24
N GLN A 167 -17.93 -1.03 -3.48
CA GLN A 167 -18.53 -0.13 -2.49
C GLN A 167 -18.15 -0.54 -1.07
N LYS A 168 -17.78 0.43 -0.24
CA LYS A 168 -17.57 0.26 1.21
C LYS A 168 -18.21 1.42 1.95
N GLU A 169 -18.39 1.31 3.26
CA GLU A 169 -18.62 2.49 4.10
C GLU A 169 -17.38 3.36 4.06
N ASP A 170 -17.37 4.32 3.13
CA ASP A 170 -16.20 5.13 2.82
C ASP A 170 -16.61 6.53 2.31
N LYS A 171 -15.61 7.41 2.16
CA LYS A 171 -15.81 8.80 1.74
C LYS A 171 -15.73 8.99 0.22
N SER A 172 -15.78 7.92 -0.57
CA SER A 172 -15.63 8.01 -2.02
C SER A 172 -16.81 8.69 -2.72
N GLY A 173 -17.99 8.75 -2.08
CA GLY A 173 -19.20 9.33 -2.67
C GLY A 173 -19.86 8.47 -3.77
N ARG A 174 -19.33 7.27 -4.04
CA ARG A 174 -19.86 6.36 -5.07
C ARG A 174 -21.32 6.00 -4.83
N TYR A 175 -21.70 5.72 -3.58
CA TYR A 175 -23.10 5.45 -3.19
C TYR A 175 -24.05 6.57 -3.66
N GLU A 176 -23.72 7.83 -3.37
CA GLU A 176 -24.55 8.99 -3.70
C GLU A 176 -24.65 9.22 -5.21
N LEU A 177 -23.56 9.00 -5.95
CA LEU A 177 -23.55 9.09 -7.42
C LEU A 177 -24.44 8.01 -8.06
N ILE A 178 -24.31 6.76 -7.60
CA ILE A 178 -25.12 5.65 -8.09
C ILE A 178 -26.60 5.85 -7.75
N LYS A 179 -26.91 6.25 -6.52
CA LYS A 179 -28.28 6.58 -6.09
C LYS A 179 -28.89 7.67 -6.96
N TYR A 180 -28.16 8.75 -7.20
CA TYR A 180 -28.62 9.84 -8.05
C TYR A 180 -28.93 9.38 -9.48
N LEU A 181 -28.09 8.54 -10.09
CA LEU A 181 -28.35 7.99 -11.43
C LEU A 181 -29.60 7.11 -11.46
N LYS A 182 -29.77 6.24 -10.46
CA LYS A 182 -30.95 5.37 -10.34
C LYS A 182 -32.24 6.19 -10.21
N GLU A 183 -32.24 7.20 -9.34
CA GLU A 183 -33.40 8.09 -9.10
C GLU A 183 -33.76 8.92 -10.33
N ASN A 184 -32.81 9.18 -11.23
CA ASN A 184 -33.04 9.88 -12.50
C ASN A 184 -33.27 8.92 -13.68
N GLY A 185 -33.59 7.65 -13.43
CA GLY A 185 -34.04 6.70 -14.44
C GLY A 185 -32.95 6.16 -15.38
N VAL A 186 -31.67 6.31 -15.03
CA VAL A 186 -30.58 5.77 -15.84
C VAL A 186 -30.57 4.23 -15.76
N LYS A 187 -30.57 3.57 -16.93
CA LYS A 187 -30.45 2.10 -17.06
C LYS A 187 -29.02 1.64 -16.75
N LEU A 188 -28.71 1.60 -15.46
CA LEU A 188 -27.39 1.29 -14.91
C LEU A 188 -27.30 -0.19 -14.48
N LYS A 189 -26.12 -0.80 -14.67
CA LYS A 189 -25.73 -2.06 -14.02
C LYS A 189 -24.47 -1.88 -13.16
N LEU A 190 -24.49 -2.49 -11.97
CA LEU A 190 -23.41 -2.44 -11.00
C LEU A 190 -22.71 -3.79 -10.89
N PHE A 191 -21.39 -3.76 -10.94
CA PHE A 191 -20.53 -4.92 -10.77
C PHE A 191 -19.45 -4.66 -9.72
N GLY A 192 -19.06 -5.69 -8.99
CA GLY A 192 -18.01 -5.64 -7.96
C GLY A 192 -18.55 -5.83 -6.53
N PHE A 193 -17.64 -6.04 -5.59
CA PHE A 193 -17.99 -6.36 -4.20
C PHE A 193 -18.58 -5.20 -3.41
N GLY A 194 -19.36 -5.52 -2.38
CA GLY A 194 -19.87 -4.59 -1.37
C GLY A 194 -21.22 -3.97 -1.70
N TRP A 195 -21.64 -3.99 -2.97
CA TRP A 195 -22.97 -3.53 -3.40
C TRP A 195 -24.11 -4.43 -2.90
N GLU A 196 -23.82 -5.70 -2.60
CA GLU A 196 -24.77 -6.64 -1.99
C GLU A 196 -25.32 -6.19 -0.63
N ASN A 197 -24.65 -5.24 0.04
CA ASN A 197 -25.07 -4.73 1.35
C ASN A 197 -26.10 -3.58 1.26
N TYR A 198 -26.51 -3.18 0.06
CA TYR A 198 -27.41 -2.05 -0.19
C TYR A 198 -28.68 -2.53 -0.92
N PRO A 199 -29.74 -2.94 -0.18
CA PRO A 199 -30.95 -3.54 -0.75
C PRO A 199 -31.62 -2.70 -1.84
N GLU A 200 -31.51 -1.38 -1.76
CA GLU A 200 -32.04 -0.45 -2.75
C GLU A 200 -31.38 -0.57 -4.14
N PHE A 201 -30.20 -1.20 -4.23
CA PHE A 201 -29.51 -1.44 -5.51
C PHE A 201 -29.66 -2.88 -6.01
N LYS A 202 -30.44 -3.72 -5.34
CA LYS A 202 -30.58 -5.15 -5.66
C LYS A 202 -30.97 -5.42 -7.12
N GLU A 203 -31.79 -4.58 -7.73
CA GLU A 203 -32.28 -4.74 -9.12
C GLU A 203 -31.23 -4.39 -10.20
N ILE A 204 -30.26 -3.55 -9.83
CA ILE A 204 -29.18 -3.10 -10.73
C ILE A 204 -27.85 -3.79 -10.44
N TYR A 205 -27.72 -4.47 -9.30
CA TYR A 205 -26.54 -5.25 -8.94
C TYR A 205 -26.44 -6.57 -9.71
N SER A 206 -25.25 -6.90 -10.20
CA SER A 206 -24.98 -8.07 -11.03
C SER A 206 -23.79 -8.91 -10.56
N GLY A 207 -23.37 -8.74 -9.30
CA GLY A 207 -22.30 -9.55 -8.71
C GLY A 207 -20.89 -9.02 -8.95
N ALA A 208 -19.89 -9.73 -8.44
CA ALA A 208 -18.49 -9.50 -8.76
C ALA A 208 -18.10 -10.26 -10.03
N LEU A 209 -17.21 -9.67 -10.83
CA LEU A 209 -16.73 -10.23 -12.09
C LEU A 209 -15.32 -10.81 -11.90
N ASP A 210 -15.02 -11.89 -12.59
CA ASP A 210 -13.63 -12.26 -12.84
C ASP A 210 -12.98 -11.37 -13.93
N SER A 211 -11.70 -11.63 -14.23
CA SER A 211 -10.94 -10.82 -15.18
C SER A 211 -11.53 -10.86 -16.60
N ASP A 212 -11.96 -12.02 -17.08
CA ASP A 212 -12.40 -12.20 -18.47
C ASP A 212 -13.85 -11.70 -18.62
N GLU A 213 -14.69 -11.93 -17.61
CA GLU A 213 -16.03 -11.35 -17.52
C GLU A 213 -15.98 -9.81 -17.48
N MET A 214 -15.03 -9.23 -16.74
CA MET A 214 -14.85 -7.78 -16.70
C MET A 214 -14.53 -7.21 -18.08
N VAL A 215 -13.61 -7.83 -18.84
CA VAL A 215 -13.26 -7.39 -20.19
C VAL A 215 -14.48 -7.49 -21.11
N LYS A 216 -15.27 -8.57 -20.99
CA LYS A 216 -16.52 -8.73 -21.75
C LYS A 216 -17.54 -7.65 -21.41
N VAL A 217 -17.82 -7.40 -20.12
CA VAL A 217 -18.77 -6.37 -19.69
C VAL A 217 -18.34 -4.98 -20.17
N ILE A 218 -17.04 -4.66 -20.11
CA ILE A 218 -16.50 -3.40 -20.63
C ILE A 218 -16.87 -3.23 -22.11
N ASN A 219 -16.63 -4.25 -22.93
CA ASN A 219 -16.94 -4.24 -24.37
C ASN A 219 -18.44 -4.27 -24.67
N GLN A 220 -19.26 -4.79 -23.75
CA GLN A 220 -20.73 -4.81 -23.85
C GLN A 220 -21.40 -3.51 -23.34
N SER A 221 -20.62 -2.55 -22.85
CA SER A 221 -21.14 -1.31 -22.26
C SER A 221 -21.05 -0.14 -23.25
N LYS A 222 -22.16 0.60 -23.44
CA LYS A 222 -22.14 1.85 -24.20
C LYS A 222 -21.38 2.95 -23.46
N ILE A 223 -21.54 3.03 -22.14
CA ILE A 223 -20.81 3.95 -21.26
C ILE A 223 -20.28 3.19 -20.05
N ASN A 224 -18.96 3.22 -19.85
CA ASN A 224 -18.30 2.73 -18.64
C ASN A 224 -18.04 3.91 -17.70
N LEU A 225 -18.58 3.88 -16.48
CA LEU A 225 -18.33 4.90 -15.48
C LEU A 225 -17.02 4.65 -14.72
N CYS A 226 -16.27 5.73 -14.47
CA CYS A 226 -15.06 5.70 -13.64
C CYS A 226 -15.11 6.78 -12.57
N PHE A 227 -15.12 6.41 -11.29
CA PHE A 227 -15.11 7.33 -10.16
C PHE A 227 -13.71 7.47 -9.57
N SER A 228 -13.26 8.71 -9.35
CA SER A 228 -11.86 9.05 -9.11
C SER A 228 -11.55 9.27 -7.64
N LYS A 229 -12.56 9.44 -6.79
CA LYS A 229 -12.33 9.48 -5.34
C LYS A 229 -11.95 8.10 -4.78
N ASN A 230 -10.87 8.07 -4.02
CA ASN A 230 -10.54 6.91 -3.18
C ASN A 230 -11.47 6.84 -1.95
N ASN A 231 -11.28 5.79 -1.15
CA ASN A 231 -12.11 5.50 0.01
C ASN A 231 -11.97 6.57 1.13
N PHE A 232 -10.99 7.47 1.02
CA PHE A 232 -10.78 8.58 1.96
C PHE A 232 -11.35 9.91 1.45
N GLY A 233 -11.91 9.93 0.23
CA GLY A 233 -12.51 11.10 -0.39
C GLY A 233 -11.55 12.00 -1.13
N ASN A 234 -10.26 11.64 -1.23
CA ASN A 234 -9.30 12.38 -2.03
C ASN A 234 -9.43 11.99 -3.50
N GLU A 235 -9.30 12.95 -4.41
CA GLU A 235 -9.20 12.71 -5.84
C GLU A 235 -7.93 11.92 -6.16
N GLN A 236 -8.05 10.97 -7.09
CA GLN A 236 -6.94 10.14 -7.55
C GLN A 236 -7.30 9.49 -8.90
N MET A 237 -6.38 9.53 -9.86
CA MET A 237 -6.54 8.76 -11.10
C MET A 237 -6.73 7.25 -10.82
N LYS A 238 -7.64 6.60 -11.56
CA LYS A 238 -7.85 5.14 -11.50
C LYS A 238 -7.34 4.45 -12.75
N ALA A 239 -6.82 3.23 -12.57
CA ALA A 239 -6.40 2.37 -13.68
C ALA A 239 -7.55 2.02 -14.64
N LYS A 240 -8.81 2.10 -14.17
CA LYS A 240 -10.03 1.81 -14.96
C LYS A 240 -10.06 2.52 -16.30
N ILE A 241 -9.52 3.74 -16.36
CA ILE A 241 -9.51 4.54 -17.58
C ILE A 241 -8.62 3.92 -18.67
N PHE A 242 -7.47 3.35 -18.27
CA PHE A 242 -6.56 2.65 -19.16
C PHE A 242 -7.15 1.29 -19.57
N GLU A 243 -7.74 0.57 -18.62
CA GLU A 243 -8.41 -0.72 -18.87
C GLU A 243 -9.53 -0.60 -19.92
N VAL A 244 -10.45 0.37 -19.75
CA VAL A 244 -11.58 0.57 -20.67
C VAL A 244 -11.09 1.07 -22.03
N GLY A 245 -10.12 1.98 -22.04
CA GLY A 245 -9.56 2.47 -23.30
C GLY A 245 -8.78 1.40 -24.07
N ALA A 246 -8.08 0.48 -23.39
CA ALA A 246 -7.45 -0.68 -24.04
C ALA A 246 -8.47 -1.64 -24.66
N CYS A 247 -9.71 -1.69 -24.15
CA CYS A 247 -10.83 -2.38 -24.77
C CYS A 247 -11.51 -1.59 -25.91
N LYS A 248 -10.99 -0.43 -26.32
CA LYS A 248 -11.62 0.47 -27.30
C LYS A 248 -13.08 0.79 -26.96
N SER A 249 -13.37 0.94 -25.67
CA SER A 249 -14.70 1.22 -25.15
C SER A 249 -14.79 2.63 -24.60
N PHE A 250 -15.98 3.23 -24.61
CA PHE A 250 -16.18 4.61 -24.15
C PHE A 250 -16.21 4.68 -22.62
N THR A 251 -15.52 5.67 -22.06
CA THR A 251 -15.43 5.94 -20.61
C THR A 251 -15.94 7.34 -20.30
N LEU A 252 -16.80 7.46 -19.29
CA LEU A 252 -17.16 8.74 -18.68
C LEU A 252 -16.60 8.77 -17.25
N CYS A 253 -15.65 9.67 -16.99
CA CYS A 253 -14.83 9.62 -15.78
C CYS A 253 -15.03 10.84 -14.87
N GLU A 254 -15.09 10.66 -13.55
CA GLU A 254 -15.02 11.76 -12.59
C GLU A 254 -13.65 12.44 -12.74
N TYR A 255 -13.62 13.75 -12.94
CA TYR A 255 -12.39 14.49 -13.09
C TYR A 255 -11.49 14.34 -11.85
N ALA A 256 -10.19 14.20 -12.10
CA ALA A 256 -9.13 14.35 -11.11
C ALA A 256 -7.92 14.94 -11.83
N LYS A 257 -7.22 15.86 -11.16
CA LYS A 257 -6.10 16.58 -11.77
C LYS A 257 -5.02 15.67 -12.36
N ASP A 258 -4.77 14.52 -11.73
CA ASP A 258 -3.75 13.56 -12.19
C ASP A 258 -3.99 13.04 -13.61
N TYR A 259 -5.22 13.09 -14.16
CA TYR A 259 -5.47 12.64 -15.53
C TYR A 259 -4.83 13.54 -16.59
N GLU A 260 -4.59 14.82 -16.29
CA GLU A 260 -4.01 15.79 -17.23
C GLU A 260 -2.58 15.43 -17.65
N ASP A 261 -1.87 14.64 -16.83
CA ASP A 261 -0.54 14.10 -17.14
C ASP A 261 -0.55 13.05 -18.28
N TYR A 262 -1.74 12.60 -18.68
CA TYR A 262 -1.93 11.47 -19.60
C TYR A 262 -2.94 11.74 -20.70
N PHE A 263 -4.00 12.50 -20.43
CA PHE A 263 -5.13 12.69 -21.33
C PHE A 263 -5.48 14.17 -21.50
N VAL A 264 -5.88 14.53 -22.71
CA VAL A 264 -6.44 15.84 -23.02
C VAL A 264 -7.97 15.73 -22.96
N GLU A 265 -8.59 16.51 -22.08
CA GLU A 265 -10.06 16.57 -21.93
C GLU A 265 -10.74 16.91 -23.26
N ASP A 266 -11.87 16.26 -23.53
CA ASP A 266 -12.69 16.41 -24.73
C ASP A 266 -11.96 16.12 -26.06
N GLN A 267 -10.75 15.54 -25.98
CA GLN A 267 -10.05 14.97 -27.13
C GLN A 267 -9.84 13.48 -26.95
N ASP A 268 -9.15 13.09 -25.87
CA ASP A 268 -8.86 11.69 -25.59
C ASP A 268 -10.00 11.03 -24.81
N ILE A 269 -10.55 11.77 -23.83
CA ILE A 269 -11.44 11.25 -22.80
C ILE A 269 -12.44 12.33 -22.38
N THR A 270 -13.62 11.88 -21.95
CA THR A 270 -14.66 12.75 -21.39
C THR A 270 -14.70 12.65 -19.85
N PHE A 271 -14.65 13.81 -19.19
CA PHE A 271 -14.80 13.91 -17.74
C PHE A 271 -16.18 14.42 -17.29
N PHE A 272 -16.48 14.31 -16.00
CA PHE A 272 -17.53 15.07 -15.32
C PHE A 272 -17.01 15.53 -13.94
N ARG A 273 -17.52 16.64 -13.43
CA ARG A 273 -17.10 17.23 -12.15
C ARG A 273 -18.14 17.10 -11.06
N ASP A 274 -19.40 16.94 -11.43
CA ASP A 274 -20.49 16.75 -10.49
C ASP A 274 -21.58 15.81 -11.03
N LYS A 275 -22.53 15.45 -10.15
CA LYS A 275 -23.61 14.52 -10.46
C LYS A 275 -24.55 15.01 -11.57
N LYS A 276 -24.78 16.32 -11.69
CA LYS A 276 -25.65 16.91 -12.72
C LYS A 276 -24.96 16.85 -14.09
N GLU A 277 -23.68 17.21 -14.14
CA GLU A 277 -22.87 17.09 -15.36
C GLU A 277 -22.77 15.62 -15.80
N MET A 278 -22.55 14.70 -14.86
CA MET A 278 -22.53 13.26 -15.12
C MET A 278 -23.82 12.80 -15.81
N LEU A 279 -24.99 13.12 -15.24
CA LEU A 279 -26.29 12.75 -15.82
C LEU A 279 -26.51 13.38 -17.20
N LYS A 280 -26.18 14.66 -17.37
CA LYS A 280 -26.25 15.36 -18.66
C LYS A 280 -25.41 14.65 -19.72
N LYS A 281 -24.16 14.32 -19.39
CA LYS A 281 -23.23 13.65 -20.30
C LYS A 281 -23.66 12.21 -20.59
N ILE A 282 -24.20 11.47 -19.62
CA ILE A 282 -24.79 10.14 -19.86
C ILE A 282 -25.91 10.23 -20.90
N ASN A 283 -26.89 11.11 -20.68
CA ASN A 283 -28.03 11.25 -21.59
C ASN A 283 -27.60 11.68 -22.99
N TYR A 284 -26.65 12.62 -23.08
CA TYR A 284 -26.07 13.04 -24.34
C TYR A 284 -25.36 11.88 -25.04
N PHE A 285 -24.39 11.25 -24.37
CA PHE A 285 -23.58 10.23 -25.02
C PHE A 285 -24.40 9.00 -25.39
N LEU A 286 -25.45 8.61 -24.65
CA LEU A 286 -26.33 7.48 -25.04
C LEU A 286 -26.99 7.68 -26.42
N LEU A 287 -27.26 8.92 -26.83
CA LEU A 287 -27.85 9.26 -28.13
C LEU A 287 -26.80 9.50 -29.23
N ASN A 288 -25.54 9.74 -28.88
CA ASN A 288 -24.48 10.14 -29.82
C ASN A 288 -23.44 9.02 -30.02
N GLU A 289 -23.83 7.93 -30.68
CA GLU A 289 -22.97 6.75 -30.85
C GLU A 289 -21.66 7.05 -31.57
N LYS A 290 -21.72 7.76 -32.71
CA LYS A 290 -20.53 8.09 -33.50
C LYS A 290 -19.46 8.80 -32.66
N GLU A 291 -19.89 9.77 -31.85
CA GLU A 291 -18.97 10.51 -31.00
C GLU A 291 -18.39 9.62 -29.88
N ARG A 292 -19.19 8.75 -29.25
CA ARG A 292 -18.68 7.76 -28.29
C ARG A 292 -17.58 6.89 -28.91
N GLU A 293 -17.76 6.45 -30.16
CA GLU A 293 -16.79 5.61 -30.87
C GLU A 293 -15.53 6.38 -31.29
N ASP A 294 -15.66 7.65 -31.66
CA ASP A 294 -14.52 8.52 -31.94
C ASP A 294 -13.65 8.71 -30.69
N PHE A 295 -14.27 8.98 -29.53
CA PHE A 295 -13.57 9.05 -28.25
C PHE A 295 -12.89 7.72 -27.88
N SER A 296 -13.60 6.59 -28.00
CA SER A 296 -13.03 5.29 -27.65
C SER A 296 -11.87 4.88 -28.56
N GLN A 297 -11.91 5.25 -29.84
CA GLN A 297 -10.83 5.01 -30.80
C GLN A 297 -9.58 5.86 -30.49
N LYS A 298 -9.75 7.12 -30.09
CA LYS A 298 -8.64 7.99 -29.68
C LYS A 298 -7.98 7.49 -28.40
N ALA A 299 -8.77 7.19 -27.36
CA ALA A 299 -8.29 6.60 -26.12
C ALA A 299 -7.53 5.29 -26.37
N PHE A 300 -8.10 4.37 -27.17
CA PHE A 300 -7.45 3.11 -27.55
C PHE A 300 -6.11 3.32 -28.23
N LYS A 301 -6.03 4.19 -29.23
CA LYS A 301 -4.78 4.47 -29.94
C LYS A 301 -3.71 5.00 -28.98
N LYS A 302 -4.07 5.97 -28.13
CA LYS A 302 -3.15 6.57 -27.16
C LYS A 302 -2.67 5.56 -26.12
N ILE A 303 -3.60 4.83 -25.49
CA ILE A 303 -3.27 3.85 -24.46
C ILE A 303 -2.42 2.72 -25.04
N THR A 304 -2.80 2.14 -26.19
CA THR A 304 -2.07 0.98 -26.72
C THR A 304 -0.67 1.31 -27.23
N SER A 305 -0.44 2.53 -27.70
CA SER A 305 0.87 2.98 -28.18
C SER A 305 1.75 3.54 -27.07
N GLU A 306 1.21 4.35 -26.16
CA GLU A 306 1.99 5.07 -25.16
C GLU A 306 1.96 4.41 -23.77
N PHE A 307 0.79 4.00 -23.30
CA PHE A 307 0.55 3.57 -21.92
C PHE A 307 0.27 2.07 -21.75
N GLY A 308 0.50 1.26 -22.79
CA GLY A 308 0.44 -0.19 -22.69
C GLY A 308 1.60 -0.70 -21.85
N LEU A 309 1.32 -1.54 -20.86
CA LEU A 309 2.32 -2.03 -19.90
C LEU A 309 3.54 -2.69 -20.59
N TYR A 310 3.32 -3.36 -21.72
CA TYR A 310 4.42 -3.92 -22.52
C TYR A 310 5.39 -2.83 -23.01
N ASN A 311 4.89 -1.71 -23.53
CA ASN A 311 5.71 -0.61 -24.02
C ASN A 311 6.39 0.13 -22.86
N GLU A 312 5.72 0.25 -21.71
CA GLU A 312 6.28 0.81 -20.48
C GLU A 312 7.48 -0.02 -19.98
N LEU A 313 7.30 -1.34 -19.86
CA LEU A 313 8.36 -2.25 -19.45
C LEU A 313 9.48 -2.34 -20.48
N LYS A 314 9.16 -2.30 -21.79
CA LYS A 314 10.18 -2.26 -22.85
C LYS A 314 11.09 -1.04 -22.67
N ARG A 315 10.51 0.17 -22.56
CA ARG A 315 11.28 1.41 -22.34
C ARG A 315 12.06 1.39 -21.02
N PHE A 316 11.48 0.81 -19.98
CA PHE A 316 12.18 0.59 -18.70
C PHE A 316 13.41 -0.29 -18.91
N PHE A 317 13.26 -1.47 -19.52
CA PHE A 317 14.37 -2.40 -19.74
C PHE A 317 15.43 -1.83 -20.67
N GLU A 318 15.06 -1.12 -21.74
CA GLU A 318 16.02 -0.44 -22.62
C GLU A 318 16.91 0.53 -21.84
N LYS A 319 16.36 1.24 -20.86
CA LYS A 319 17.08 2.19 -20.01
C LYS A 319 17.92 1.50 -18.93
N THR A 320 17.48 0.36 -18.41
CA THR A 320 18.04 -0.22 -17.18
C THR A 320 18.90 -1.46 -17.42
N MET A 321 18.74 -2.18 -18.54
CA MET A 321 19.43 -3.46 -18.78
C MET A 321 20.95 -3.37 -18.72
N LYS A 322 21.54 -2.25 -19.15
CA LYS A 322 22.99 -2.03 -19.17
C LYS A 322 23.56 -1.47 -17.86
N ASN A 323 22.71 -1.02 -16.95
CA ASN A 323 23.16 -0.45 -15.68
C ASN A 323 23.60 -1.58 -14.74
N SER A 324 24.78 -1.46 -14.11
CA SER A 324 25.27 -2.40 -13.08
C SER A 324 25.13 -1.85 -11.66
N ASP A 325 24.82 -0.56 -11.52
CA ASP A 325 24.84 0.14 -10.25
C ASP A 325 23.56 -0.10 -9.46
N HIS A 326 23.74 -0.63 -8.25
CA HIS A 326 22.68 -0.65 -7.27
C HIS A 326 22.49 0.72 -6.62
N ARG A 327 21.25 1.03 -6.28
CA ARG A 327 20.96 2.18 -5.42
C ARG A 327 21.69 2.03 -4.09
N GLN A 328 22.42 3.08 -3.71
CA GLN A 328 22.93 3.23 -2.35
C GLN A 328 21.92 3.98 -1.49
N LEU A 329 21.85 3.63 -0.20
CA LEU A 329 21.05 4.40 0.74
C LEU A 329 21.60 5.83 0.81
N PRO A 330 20.73 6.87 0.89
CA PRO A 330 21.19 8.23 1.11
C PRO A 330 21.95 8.31 2.43
N LYS A 331 23.00 9.14 2.51
CA LYS A 331 23.66 9.40 3.79
C LYS A 331 22.74 10.22 4.69
N THR A 332 22.67 9.84 5.96
CA THR A 332 22.01 10.64 7.01
C THR A 332 23.08 11.16 7.96
N GLU A 333 23.11 12.47 8.18
CA GLU A 333 24.04 13.12 9.10
C GLU A 333 23.40 13.35 10.48
N GLY A 334 24.24 13.53 11.49
CA GLY A 334 23.84 13.89 12.85
C GLY A 334 23.85 12.72 13.84
N LYS A 335 24.25 13.04 15.07
CA LYS A 335 24.36 12.07 16.16
C LYS A 335 23.04 12.02 16.94
N VAL A 336 22.67 10.81 17.35
CA VAL A 336 21.49 10.55 18.18
C VAL A 336 21.91 10.31 19.63
N PHE A 337 21.37 11.10 20.55
CA PHE A 337 21.50 10.84 21.97
C PHE A 337 20.32 10.00 22.46
N LEU A 338 20.60 8.94 23.20
CA LEU A 338 19.56 8.06 23.76
C LEU A 338 19.23 8.46 25.20
N ILE A 339 18.02 8.95 25.42
CA ILE A 339 17.48 9.21 26.76
C ILE A 339 16.85 7.95 27.33
N ASN A 340 17.32 7.57 28.52
CA ASN A 340 16.78 6.51 29.34
C ASN A 340 16.31 7.06 30.71
N GLU A 341 15.85 6.15 31.57
CA GLU A 341 15.22 6.51 32.84
C GLU A 341 16.21 7.19 33.81
N LYS A 342 17.48 6.78 33.77
CA LYS A 342 18.53 7.40 34.57
C LYS A 342 18.79 8.83 34.12
N ILE A 343 18.81 9.07 32.81
CA ILE A 343 19.15 10.39 32.25
C ILE A 343 17.99 11.37 32.41
N ILE A 344 16.75 10.97 32.12
CA ILE A 344 15.60 11.88 32.15
C ILE A 344 15.29 12.41 33.55
N LYS A 345 15.69 11.68 34.61
CA LYS A 345 15.55 12.09 36.02
C LYS A 345 16.60 13.12 36.46
N LYS A 346 17.69 13.33 35.72
CA LYS A 346 18.73 14.31 36.06
C LYS A 346 18.23 15.75 36.05
N LYS A 347 19.00 16.66 36.65
CA LYS A 347 18.75 18.11 36.57
C LYS A 347 18.75 18.56 35.11
N ILE A 348 17.95 19.58 34.80
CA ILE A 348 17.81 20.11 33.43
C ILE A 348 19.18 20.55 32.86
N SER A 349 20.01 21.20 33.68
CA SER A 349 21.37 21.62 33.28
C SER A 349 22.26 20.44 32.88
N GLU A 350 22.20 19.32 33.61
CA GLU A 350 22.98 18.11 33.29
C GLU A 350 22.51 17.45 31.99
N ILE A 351 21.19 17.42 31.75
CA ILE A 351 20.64 16.91 30.50
C ILE A 351 21.10 17.78 29.33
N LYS A 352 21.00 19.11 29.46
CA LYS A 352 21.47 20.07 28.43
C LYS A 352 22.94 19.83 28.08
N LYS A 353 23.81 19.67 29.08
CA LYS A 353 25.23 19.36 28.89
C LYS A 353 25.45 18.00 28.20
N SER A 354 24.67 16.98 28.57
CA SER A 354 24.85 15.62 28.02
C SER A 354 24.51 15.50 26.54
N ILE A 355 23.67 16.40 26.01
CA ILE A 355 23.19 16.36 24.62
C ILE A 355 23.82 17.41 23.71
N GLU A 356 24.83 18.14 24.21
CA GLU A 356 25.43 19.29 23.53
C GLU A 356 25.91 18.95 22.11
N ASP A 357 26.62 17.83 21.96
CA ASP A 357 27.19 17.37 20.68
C ASP A 357 26.21 16.59 19.78
N PHE A 358 24.95 16.48 20.18
CA PHE A 358 23.96 15.66 19.48
C PHE A 358 22.93 16.53 18.74
N GLN A 359 22.43 16.04 17.61
CA GLN A 359 21.45 16.75 16.79
C GLN A 359 20.04 16.23 17.05
N TYR A 360 19.93 14.96 17.42
CA TYR A 360 18.65 14.28 17.63
C TYR A 360 18.61 13.56 18.96
N ILE A 361 17.41 13.45 19.51
CA ILE A 361 17.13 12.82 20.78
C ILE A 361 16.18 11.65 20.53
N SER A 362 16.57 10.45 20.97
CA SER A 362 15.71 9.28 20.97
C SER A 362 15.51 8.76 22.39
N PHE A 363 14.58 7.82 22.57
CA PHE A 363 14.14 7.35 23.87
C PHE A 363 14.16 5.83 23.96
N SER A 364 14.58 5.32 25.11
CA SER A 364 14.43 3.92 25.51
C SER A 364 13.67 3.86 26.83
N LYS A 365 12.72 2.94 26.99
CA LYS A 365 11.93 2.81 28.22
C LYS A 365 11.59 1.34 28.49
N GLY A 366 11.88 0.87 29.71
CA GLY A 366 11.60 -0.50 30.13
C GLY A 366 12.16 -1.54 29.15
N ASN A 367 11.32 -2.48 28.75
CA ASN A 367 11.70 -3.59 27.84
C ASN A 367 11.51 -3.26 26.35
N SER A 368 11.59 -1.99 25.96
CA SER A 368 11.59 -1.57 24.54
C SER A 368 12.87 -2.00 23.83
N GLN A 369 12.77 -2.43 22.58
CA GLN A 369 13.89 -2.73 21.71
C GLN A 369 13.82 -1.87 20.45
N HIS A 370 14.90 -1.18 20.10
CA HIS A 370 15.04 -0.52 18.81
C HIS A 370 15.40 -1.55 17.73
N LEU A 371 14.75 -1.45 16.57
CA LEU A 371 15.03 -2.29 15.41
C LEU A 371 16.09 -1.62 14.51
N SER A 372 16.69 -2.41 13.64
CA SER A 372 17.64 -1.89 12.65
C SER A 372 17.00 -0.78 11.81
N PHE A 373 17.83 0.13 11.31
CA PHE A 373 17.41 1.31 10.54
C PHE A 373 16.49 2.29 11.28
N LYS A 374 16.19 2.12 12.57
CA LYS A 374 15.39 3.08 13.34
C LYS A 374 15.93 4.51 13.20
N ASN A 375 17.17 4.72 13.63
CA ASN A 375 17.79 6.05 13.58
C ASN A 375 17.90 6.56 12.13
N PHE A 376 18.27 5.68 11.19
CA PHE A 376 18.37 6.02 9.78
C PHE A 376 17.07 6.60 9.23
N PHE A 377 15.97 5.84 9.28
CA PHE A 377 14.69 6.29 8.72
C PHE A 377 14.11 7.49 9.47
N GLN A 378 14.31 7.55 10.79
CA GLN A 378 13.80 8.68 11.56
C GLN A 378 14.57 9.97 11.29
N ILE A 379 15.90 9.95 11.25
CA ILE A 379 16.70 11.11 10.84
C ILE A 379 16.35 11.53 9.42
N TYR A 380 16.26 10.55 8.51
CA TYR A 380 15.85 10.79 7.13
C TYR A 380 14.49 11.50 7.07
N SER A 381 13.50 11.04 7.84
CA SER A 381 12.17 11.64 7.87
C SER A 381 12.18 13.10 8.35
N LEU A 382 12.98 13.43 9.38
CA LEU A 382 13.09 14.80 9.87
C LEU A 382 13.75 15.70 8.81
N ASN A 383 14.84 15.23 8.21
CA ASN A 383 15.58 16.01 7.20
C ASN A 383 14.75 16.28 5.95
N LYS A 384 13.91 15.33 5.53
CA LYS A 384 13.07 15.48 4.34
C LYS A 384 11.80 16.29 4.56
N THR A 385 11.26 16.29 5.78
CA THR A 385 10.00 16.97 6.08
C THR A 385 10.19 18.33 6.76
N GLY A 386 11.38 18.60 7.30
CA GLY A 386 11.65 19.79 8.12
C GLY A 386 10.89 19.79 9.45
N LYS A 387 10.25 18.67 9.82
CA LYS A 387 9.47 18.55 11.05
C LYS A 387 10.38 18.30 12.25
N ASP A 388 9.83 18.49 13.45
CA ASP A 388 10.57 18.36 14.70
C ASP A 388 10.51 16.96 15.32
N ILE A 389 9.46 16.20 14.98
CA ILE A 389 9.19 14.87 15.55
C ILE A 389 9.12 13.84 14.43
N SER A 390 9.78 12.72 14.63
CA SER A 390 9.63 11.51 13.82
C SER A 390 8.96 10.45 14.69
N CYS A 391 7.88 9.84 14.20
CA CYS A 391 7.12 8.83 14.93
C CYS A 391 6.88 7.60 14.06
N CYS A 392 7.46 6.47 14.45
CA CYS A 392 7.34 5.22 13.72
C CYS A 392 6.25 4.31 14.28
N ASN A 393 5.80 3.33 13.50
CA ASN A 393 5.02 2.20 14.02
C ASN A 393 5.84 1.35 15.00
N TYR A 394 5.17 0.48 15.76
CA TYR A 394 5.85 -0.50 16.62
C TYR A 394 5.16 -1.86 16.63
N TYR A 395 5.93 -2.89 16.96
CA TYR A 395 5.40 -4.19 17.31
C TYR A 395 5.14 -4.30 18.82
N LEU A 396 4.05 -4.96 19.19
CA LEU A 396 3.96 -5.61 20.50
C LEU A 396 4.48 -7.03 20.37
N SER A 397 5.27 -7.42 21.37
CA SER A 397 5.93 -8.71 21.36
C SER A 397 5.97 -9.38 22.73
N THR A 398 6.11 -10.70 22.72
CA THR A 398 6.49 -11.49 23.89
C THR A 398 7.60 -12.46 23.49
N SER A 399 8.28 -13.06 24.47
CA SER A 399 9.27 -14.12 24.21
C SER A 399 8.64 -15.34 23.53
N THR A 400 7.38 -15.64 23.83
CA THR A 400 6.66 -16.82 23.34
C THR A 400 5.95 -16.59 22.00
N LEU A 401 5.33 -15.43 21.79
CA LEU A 401 4.54 -15.13 20.60
C LEU A 401 5.33 -14.38 19.51
N GLY A 402 6.53 -13.88 19.82
CA GLY A 402 7.25 -12.98 18.92
C GLY A 402 6.43 -11.70 18.68
N ASP A 403 6.55 -11.11 17.48
CA ASP A 403 5.80 -9.92 17.07
C ASP A 403 4.34 -10.28 16.76
N TYR A 404 3.45 -10.08 17.73
CA TYR A 404 2.08 -10.59 17.69
C TYR A 404 1.05 -9.51 17.32
N LEU A 405 1.36 -8.23 17.53
CA LEU A 405 0.56 -7.09 17.05
C LEU A 405 1.45 -6.01 16.43
N LEU A 406 0.90 -5.26 15.48
CA LEU A 406 1.53 -4.10 14.85
C LEU A 406 0.64 -2.87 15.05
N PHE A 407 1.14 -1.82 15.70
CA PHE A 407 0.42 -0.55 15.83
C PHE A 407 0.66 0.36 14.62
N PHE A 408 -0.41 0.83 14.00
CA PHE A 408 -0.42 1.82 12.92
C PHE A 408 -0.66 3.22 13.48
N THR A 409 0.43 3.94 13.75
CA THR A 409 0.40 5.21 14.48
C THR A 409 -0.45 6.27 13.79
N ARG A 410 -0.27 6.46 12.49
CA ARG A 410 -1.01 7.48 11.73
C ARG A 410 -2.50 7.14 11.65
N ASP A 411 -2.85 5.87 11.51
CA ASP A 411 -4.25 5.42 11.53
C ASP A 411 -4.87 5.64 12.90
N GLY A 412 -4.14 5.32 13.97
CA GLY A 412 -4.52 5.66 15.33
C GLY A 412 -4.82 7.15 15.50
N LEU A 413 -3.96 8.03 14.97
CA LEU A 413 -4.17 9.49 15.02
C LEU A 413 -5.39 9.94 14.23
N ASN A 414 -5.69 9.30 13.10
CA ASN A 414 -6.80 9.67 12.23
C ASN A 414 -8.15 9.16 12.71
N LEU A 415 -8.18 7.99 13.37
CA LEU A 415 -9.40 7.22 13.62
C LEU A 415 -9.84 7.20 15.09
N LEU A 416 -8.97 7.63 16.01
CA LEU A 416 -9.25 7.65 17.45
C LEU A 416 -9.37 9.09 17.95
N ASP A 417 -10.11 9.29 19.03
CA ASP A 417 -9.99 10.51 19.82
C ASP A 417 -8.61 10.61 20.50
N LYS A 418 -8.33 11.79 21.04
CA LYS A 418 -7.02 12.13 21.60
C LYS A 418 -6.62 11.22 22.77
N ASP A 419 -7.56 10.90 23.66
CA ASP A 419 -7.26 10.11 24.86
C ASP A 419 -6.93 8.66 24.49
N HIS A 420 -7.72 8.07 23.61
CA HIS A 420 -7.43 6.74 23.09
C HIS A 420 -6.11 6.69 22.31
N PHE A 421 -5.85 7.65 21.42
CA PHE A 421 -4.58 7.70 20.69
C PHE A 421 -3.38 7.80 21.64
N ASN A 422 -3.42 8.74 22.59
CA ASN A 422 -2.34 8.94 23.54
C ASN A 422 -2.11 7.72 24.43
N SER A 423 -3.15 6.94 24.72
CA SER A 423 -3.02 5.71 25.52
C SER A 423 -2.19 4.61 24.81
N PHE A 424 -2.09 4.65 23.48
CA PHE A 424 -1.29 3.73 22.68
C PHE A 424 0.10 4.27 22.31
N LEU A 425 0.25 5.60 22.26
CA LEU A 425 1.52 6.24 21.98
C LEU A 425 2.59 5.81 23.00
N ASP A 426 3.80 5.55 22.52
CA ASP A 426 4.97 5.23 23.33
C ASP A 426 6.13 6.14 22.93
N ILE A 427 6.78 6.75 23.92
CA ILE A 427 7.87 7.70 23.69
C ILE A 427 9.05 7.08 22.93
N THR A 428 9.24 5.76 23.00
CA THR A 428 10.33 5.06 22.30
C THR A 428 10.14 5.03 20.79
N GLN A 429 8.91 5.24 20.30
CA GLN A 429 8.62 5.48 18.89
C GLN A 429 9.24 6.77 18.37
N LEU A 430 9.57 7.71 19.26
CA LEU A 430 9.96 9.05 18.89
C LEU A 430 11.47 9.19 18.66
N LEU A 431 11.79 10.03 17.70
CA LEU A 431 13.07 10.71 17.57
C LEU A 431 12.76 12.17 17.25
N VAL A 432 13.39 13.10 17.98
CA VAL A 432 13.09 14.52 17.89
C VAL A 432 14.34 15.34 17.68
N THR A 433 14.21 16.54 17.11
CA THR A 433 15.32 17.50 17.03
C THR A 433 15.76 17.91 18.44
N LYS A 434 17.06 18.16 18.64
CA LYS A 434 17.58 18.69 19.92
C LYS A 434 16.86 19.98 20.33
N LYS A 435 16.63 20.87 19.37
CA LYS A 435 15.93 22.15 19.58
C LYS A 435 14.55 21.91 20.19
N TYR A 436 13.72 21.11 19.52
CA TYR A 436 12.37 20.82 19.99
C TYR A 436 12.36 20.12 21.36
N PHE A 437 13.30 19.20 21.57
CA PHE A 437 13.46 18.53 22.87
C PHE A 437 13.75 19.52 24.00
N LEU A 438 14.65 20.48 23.78
CA LEU A 438 15.01 21.48 24.79
C LEU A 438 13.86 22.42 25.12
N GLU A 439 13.13 22.89 24.10
CA GLU A 439 11.95 23.75 24.25
C GLU A 439 10.82 23.05 25.01
N ASN A 440 10.73 21.72 24.89
CA ASN A 440 9.65 20.92 25.49
C ASN A 440 10.14 19.95 26.58
N LEU A 441 11.33 20.19 27.16
CA LEU A 441 12.01 19.23 28.04
C LEU A 441 11.14 18.79 29.25
N ILE A 442 10.41 19.73 29.85
CA ILE A 442 9.52 19.45 30.98
C ILE A 442 8.41 18.47 30.56
N LYS A 443 7.81 18.71 29.40
CA LYS A 443 6.77 17.81 28.86
C LYS A 443 7.35 16.43 28.54
N PHE A 444 8.58 16.34 28.03
CA PHE A 444 9.23 15.05 27.79
C PHE A 444 9.49 14.28 29.10
N LYS A 445 9.89 14.97 30.18
CA LYS A 445 9.98 14.34 31.51
C LYS A 445 8.63 13.79 31.97
N GLN A 446 7.56 14.55 31.75
CA GLN A 446 6.19 14.16 32.13
C GLN A 446 5.70 12.93 31.33
N ILE A 447 5.84 12.91 30.00
CA ILE A 447 5.50 11.72 29.19
C ILE A 447 6.34 10.52 29.62
N TYR A 448 7.63 10.73 29.85
CA TYR A 448 8.51 9.63 30.26
C TYR A 448 8.01 9.00 31.57
N SER A 449 7.51 9.82 32.51
CA SER A 449 6.87 9.36 33.75
C SER A 449 5.46 8.76 33.59
N GLY A 450 4.91 8.71 32.37
CA GLY A 450 3.60 8.12 32.07
C GLY A 450 2.43 9.11 32.12
N LYS A 451 2.69 10.43 32.19
CA LYS A 451 1.62 11.42 32.04
C LYS A 451 1.21 11.55 30.57
N THR A 452 -0.09 11.69 30.33
CA THR A 452 -0.63 11.96 29.00
C THR A 452 -0.35 13.40 28.58
N ILE A 453 0.32 13.59 27.44
CA ILE A 453 0.53 14.92 26.84
C ILE A 453 0.37 14.81 25.33
N ASN A 454 -0.31 15.80 24.74
CA ASN A 454 -0.46 15.91 23.30
C ASN A 454 0.85 16.41 22.68
N PHE A 455 1.60 15.49 22.07
CA PHE A 455 2.87 15.80 21.39
C PHE A 455 2.86 15.54 19.90
N VAL A 456 1.98 14.65 19.45
CA VAL A 456 2.02 14.13 18.08
C VAL A 456 0.82 14.64 17.32
N ASP A 457 1.08 15.35 16.23
CA ASP A 457 0.10 15.88 15.31
C ASP A 457 0.67 15.90 13.88
N LYS A 458 -0.19 16.15 12.88
CA LYS A 458 0.20 16.10 11.46
C LYS A 458 1.14 17.24 11.04
N ASN A 459 1.16 18.36 11.75
CA ASN A 459 1.95 19.53 11.39
C ASN A 459 3.38 19.38 11.89
N THR A 460 3.55 18.91 13.13
CA THR A 460 4.87 18.79 13.79
C THR A 460 5.52 17.42 13.67
N THR A 461 4.77 16.39 13.26
CA THR A 461 5.26 15.01 13.22
C THR A 461 5.35 14.42 11.80
N ALA A 462 6.51 13.87 11.48
CA ALA A 462 6.76 12.98 10.35
C ALA A 462 6.45 11.54 10.78
N PHE A 463 5.48 10.91 10.11
CA PHE A 463 5.09 9.54 10.41
C PHE A 463 5.86 8.55 9.55
N ILE A 464 6.18 7.40 10.12
CA ILE A 464 6.82 6.28 9.43
C ILE A 464 5.99 5.02 9.65
N ALA A 465 5.40 4.49 8.59
CA ALA A 465 4.56 3.30 8.60
C ALA A 465 5.39 2.00 8.76
N ILE A 466 6.72 2.10 8.80
CA ILE A 466 7.63 1.00 9.11
C ILE A 466 7.71 0.83 10.63
N PRO A 467 7.51 -0.38 11.17
CA PRO A 467 7.75 -0.65 12.58
C PRO A 467 9.25 -0.64 12.86
N LEU A 468 9.70 0.33 13.67
CA LEU A 468 11.13 0.50 14.00
C LEU A 468 11.43 0.27 15.49
N VAL A 469 10.40 -0.10 16.25
CA VAL A 469 10.49 -0.39 17.69
C VAL A 469 9.66 -1.62 18.02
N ARG A 470 10.11 -2.37 19.01
CA ARG A 470 9.39 -3.49 19.62
C ARG A 470 9.17 -3.21 21.10
N LEU A 471 7.92 -3.23 21.54
CA LEU A 471 7.56 -3.14 22.96
C LEU A 471 7.28 -4.54 23.49
N LYS A 472 8.01 -4.97 24.51
CA LYS A 472 7.86 -6.31 25.09
C LYS A 472 6.87 -6.29 26.25
N ASN A 473 5.98 -7.28 26.29
CA ASN A 473 5.07 -7.55 27.40
C ASN A 473 4.15 -6.37 27.81
N ARG A 474 3.72 -5.54 26.83
CA ARG A 474 2.74 -4.47 27.08
C ARG A 474 1.32 -5.03 27.07
N ASN A 475 0.53 -4.66 28.07
CA ASN A 475 -0.90 -4.97 28.11
C ASN A 475 -1.73 -3.80 27.57
N LEU A 476 -2.65 -4.11 26.65
CA LEU A 476 -3.63 -3.15 26.16
C LEU A 476 -4.91 -3.27 26.99
N LYS A 477 -5.45 -2.13 27.43
CA LYS A 477 -6.63 -2.06 28.30
C LYS A 477 -7.90 -1.65 27.55
N GLN A 478 -7.75 -1.16 26.33
CA GLN A 478 -8.81 -0.62 25.50
C GLN A 478 -9.68 -1.72 24.90
N ASP A 479 -10.90 -1.37 24.55
CA ASP A 479 -11.83 -2.29 23.92
C ASP A 479 -11.37 -2.72 22.52
N PHE A 480 -11.81 -3.91 22.13
CA PHE A 480 -11.47 -4.50 20.84
C PHE A 480 -11.83 -3.61 19.64
N SER A 481 -12.96 -2.90 19.68
CA SER A 481 -13.39 -2.00 18.59
C SER A 481 -12.41 -0.85 18.37
N ILE A 482 -11.73 -0.40 19.42
CA ILE A 482 -10.73 0.67 19.38
C ILE A 482 -9.40 0.10 18.87
N ILE A 483 -8.98 -1.05 19.43
CA ILE A 483 -7.74 -1.73 19.04
C ILE A 483 -7.79 -2.09 17.54
N LYS A 484 -8.90 -2.64 17.05
CA LYS A 484 -9.05 -3.07 15.65
C LYS A 484 -8.87 -1.94 14.65
N LYS A 485 -9.14 -0.68 15.01
CA LYS A 485 -8.95 0.49 14.13
C LYS A 485 -7.48 0.79 13.84
N CYS A 486 -6.57 0.43 14.73
CA CYS A 486 -5.18 0.90 14.70
C CYS A 486 -4.15 -0.21 14.89
N PHE A 487 -4.56 -1.47 15.05
CA PHE A 487 -3.66 -2.61 15.16
C PHE A 487 -3.86 -3.66 14.06
N GLY A 488 -2.75 -4.13 13.50
CA GLY A 488 -2.67 -5.34 12.70
C GLY A 488 -2.46 -6.57 13.59
N PHE A 489 -3.32 -7.59 13.43
CA PHE A 489 -3.32 -8.82 14.22
C PHE A 489 -2.33 -9.86 13.67
N LYS A 490 -1.03 -9.60 13.84
CA LYS A 490 0.04 -10.44 13.26
C LYS A 490 0.03 -11.89 13.73
N TYR A 491 -0.39 -12.15 14.97
CA TYR A 491 -0.50 -13.51 15.49
C TYR A 491 -1.46 -14.41 14.71
N ILE A 492 -2.43 -13.85 13.98
CA ILE A 492 -3.35 -14.63 13.14
C ILE A 492 -2.55 -15.39 12.09
N TYR A 493 -1.59 -14.73 11.45
CA TYR A 493 -0.69 -15.35 10.46
C TYR A 493 0.17 -16.44 11.09
N SER A 494 0.71 -16.19 12.30
CA SER A 494 1.50 -17.18 13.03
C SER A 494 0.67 -18.40 13.45
N LEU A 495 -0.57 -18.19 13.90
CA LEU A 495 -1.50 -19.26 14.25
C LEU A 495 -1.81 -20.15 13.04
N TYR A 496 -2.11 -19.54 11.89
CA TYR A 496 -2.28 -20.27 10.63
C TYR A 496 -1.03 -21.04 10.22
N SER A 497 0.15 -20.43 10.32
CA SER A 497 1.43 -21.09 10.03
C SER A 497 1.64 -22.33 10.90
N GLU A 498 1.37 -22.25 12.20
CA GLU A 498 1.52 -23.39 13.11
C GLU A 498 0.54 -24.53 12.79
N PHE A 499 -0.72 -24.20 12.49
CA PHE A 499 -1.71 -25.19 12.05
C PHE A 499 -1.32 -25.84 10.72
N TYR A 500 -0.89 -25.04 9.74
CA TYR A 500 -0.48 -25.53 8.44
C TYR A 500 0.71 -26.50 8.55
N GLN A 501 1.69 -26.15 9.37
CA GLN A 501 2.89 -26.97 9.58
C GLN A 501 2.67 -28.13 10.56
N LYS A 502 1.45 -28.30 11.10
CA LYS A 502 1.10 -29.34 12.09
C LYS A 502 2.09 -29.38 13.26
N ARG A 503 2.55 -28.21 13.71
CA ARG A 503 3.52 -28.09 14.79
C ARG A 503 2.84 -28.24 16.14
N LEU A 504 3.38 -29.11 16.99
CA LEU A 504 3.06 -29.19 18.42
C LEU A 504 3.89 -28.16 19.19
N SER A 505 3.71 -26.87 18.90
CA SER A 505 4.44 -25.81 19.57
C SER A 505 3.66 -25.25 20.76
N ILE A 506 4.38 -24.55 21.64
CA ILE A 506 3.78 -23.80 22.75
C ILE A 506 3.00 -22.55 22.29
N PHE A 507 3.07 -22.18 21.01
CA PHE A 507 2.51 -20.92 20.50
C PHE A 507 0.98 -20.83 20.66
N PRO A 508 0.16 -21.83 20.26
CA PRO A 508 -1.28 -21.77 20.46
C PRO A 508 -1.67 -21.70 21.94
N PHE A 509 -0.98 -22.43 22.80
CA PHE A 509 -1.19 -22.37 24.25
C PHE A 509 -0.85 -20.99 24.81
N ALA A 510 0.30 -20.43 24.43
CA ALA A 510 0.70 -19.08 24.81
C ALA A 510 -0.30 -18.03 24.32
N LEU A 511 -0.88 -18.22 23.13
CA LEU A 511 -1.90 -17.32 22.58
C LEU A 511 -3.21 -17.41 23.38
N LEU A 512 -3.62 -18.61 23.81
CA LEU A 512 -4.77 -18.81 24.69
C LEU A 512 -4.55 -18.14 26.05
N VAL A 513 -3.40 -18.36 26.68
CA VAL A 513 -3.03 -17.69 27.95
C VAL A 513 -3.05 -16.18 27.78
N LYS A 514 -2.45 -15.66 26.69
CA LYS A 514 -2.48 -14.23 26.39
C LYS A 514 -3.89 -13.73 26.12
N GLY A 515 -4.77 -14.55 25.56
CA GLY A 515 -6.17 -14.24 25.35
C GLY A 515 -6.98 -14.10 26.63
N ILE A 516 -6.62 -14.83 27.69
CA ILE A 516 -7.18 -14.65 29.04
C ILE A 516 -6.76 -13.29 29.61
N GLU A 517 -5.48 -12.93 29.46
CA GLU A 517 -4.96 -11.62 29.90
C GLU A 517 -5.52 -10.45 29.06
N GLN A 518 -5.71 -10.67 27.76
CA GLN A 518 -6.10 -9.67 26.78
C GLN A 518 -7.32 -10.17 26.01
N LYS A 519 -8.51 -9.97 26.60
CA LYS A 519 -9.81 -10.46 26.10
C LYS A 519 -10.06 -10.16 24.62
N PHE A 520 -9.53 -9.06 24.10
CA PHE A 520 -9.69 -8.70 22.70
C PHE A 520 -9.09 -9.74 21.75
N ILE A 521 -8.04 -10.47 22.13
CA ILE A 521 -7.40 -11.51 21.30
C ILE A 521 -8.42 -12.60 20.96
N ILE A 522 -9.13 -13.12 21.96
CA ILE A 522 -10.18 -14.13 21.77
C ILE A 522 -11.28 -13.60 20.85
N LYS A 523 -11.72 -12.34 21.07
CA LYS A 523 -12.74 -11.71 20.24
C LYS A 523 -12.30 -11.58 18.78
N SER A 524 -11.07 -11.16 18.52
CA SER A 524 -10.53 -11.15 17.16
C SER A 524 -10.50 -12.54 16.54
N ILE A 525 -10.03 -13.57 17.25
CA ILE A 525 -9.99 -14.93 16.70
C ILE A 525 -11.39 -15.38 16.27
N ILE A 526 -12.41 -15.17 17.11
CA ILE A 526 -13.80 -15.49 16.79
C ILE A 526 -14.25 -14.75 15.52
N GLU A 527 -13.99 -13.45 15.42
CA GLU A 527 -14.35 -12.65 14.25
C GLU A 527 -13.64 -13.16 12.98
N TYR A 528 -12.34 -13.47 13.06
CA TYR A 528 -11.58 -14.03 11.95
C TYR A 528 -12.07 -15.43 11.52
N LEU A 529 -12.58 -16.24 12.45
CA LEU A 529 -13.18 -17.56 12.14
C LEU A 529 -14.57 -17.42 11.50
N GLN A 530 -15.34 -16.40 11.88
CA GLN A 530 -16.67 -16.12 11.33
C GLN A 530 -16.59 -15.50 9.93
N ASP A 531 -15.49 -14.84 9.59
CA ASP A 531 -15.25 -14.31 8.25
C ASP A 531 -14.98 -15.45 7.25
N LYS A 532 -16.07 -15.95 6.64
CA LYS A 532 -16.02 -16.98 5.60
C LYS A 532 -15.15 -16.57 4.40
N ASN A 533 -15.02 -15.26 4.11
CA ASN A 533 -14.17 -14.78 3.02
C ASN A 533 -12.69 -14.93 3.35
N ILE A 534 -12.30 -14.86 4.63
CA ILE A 534 -10.92 -15.10 5.03
C ILE A 534 -10.55 -16.57 4.78
N PHE A 535 -11.37 -17.52 5.22
CA PHE A 535 -11.17 -18.95 4.92
C PHE A 535 -11.24 -19.29 3.43
N GLN A 536 -12.14 -18.66 2.66
CA GLN A 536 -12.21 -18.87 1.21
C GLN A 536 -11.05 -18.21 0.46
N LYS A 537 -10.60 -17.01 0.87
CA LYS A 537 -9.35 -16.40 0.37
C LYS A 537 -8.15 -17.30 0.67
N PHE A 538 -8.16 -18.01 1.81
CA PHE A 538 -7.12 -18.98 2.13
C PHE A 538 -7.20 -20.26 1.30
N LYS A 539 -8.40 -20.79 1.05
CA LYS A 539 -8.58 -21.99 0.21
C LYS A 539 -8.29 -21.75 -1.28
N LYS A 540 -8.59 -20.56 -1.82
CA LYS A 540 -8.34 -20.20 -3.24
C LYS A 540 -6.86 -19.93 -3.56
N LEU A 541 -5.97 -19.94 -2.56
CA LEU A 541 -4.53 -19.75 -2.73
C LEU A 541 -3.74 -21.08 -2.77
N ASN A 542 -4.42 -22.22 -2.72
CA ASN A 542 -3.85 -23.56 -2.93
C ASN A 542 -4.15 -24.08 -4.33
#